data_AF-D1VRU9-F1
#
_entry.id   AF-D1VRU9-F1
#
_cell.length_a   1.000
_cell.length_b   1.000
_cell.length_c   1.000
_cell.angle_alpha   90.00
_cell.angle_beta   90.00
_cell.angle_gamma   90.00
#
_symmetry.space_group_name_H-M   'P 1'
#
loop_
_entity.id
_entity.type
_entity.pdbx_description
1 polymer ?
#
loop_
_entity_poly.entity_id
_entity_poly.type
_entity_poly.pdbx_seq_one_letter_code
_entity_poly.pdbx_strand_id
1 'polypeptide(L)'
;MKVYLDSDAASIRDLAVEVCKEEKVEIILVKNYSQDFSTNYGTIINVDVESDAADLYIVNHLEKGDLVLTNDKGLSSLALARLAYVMDFGGNTINNLNIDSYLASRHMSRLMREQGIFTHFKKRKKSENINFESSLREFLRRNKKMLKLLVSSHCPDCPPALKYVEDNKINVEIIDITSSIKNLKYYLSFRDNNPYFDKIKKDGKVGIPLFIEDEGNKFYTFEEFKEK
;
A
#
# COMPACT_ATOMS: atom_id res chain seq x y z
N MET A 1 1.16 4.80 0.58
CA MET A 1 0.18 3.72 0.78
C MET A 1 -0.01 3.59 2.27
N LYS A 2 -1.24 3.74 2.70
CA LYS A 2 -1.70 3.44 4.06
C LYS A 2 -2.58 2.20 4.01
N VAL A 3 -2.61 1.47 5.11
CA VAL A 3 -3.51 0.33 5.31
C VAL A 3 -4.60 0.75 6.28
N TYR A 4 -5.86 0.75 5.84
CA TYR A 4 -7.02 1.00 6.68
C TYR A 4 -7.60 -0.34 7.13
N LEU A 5 -7.74 -0.50 8.44
CA LEU A 5 -8.33 -1.66 9.06
C LEU A 5 -9.75 -1.34 9.51
N ASP A 6 -10.71 -2.07 8.96
CA ASP A 6 -12.12 -2.00 9.33
C ASP A 6 -12.34 -2.36 10.80
N SER A 7 -13.36 -1.76 11.40
CA SER A 7 -13.73 -1.92 12.80
C SER A 7 -14.13 -3.38 13.14
N ASP A 8 -14.60 -4.15 12.17
CA ASP A 8 -14.96 -5.57 12.35
C ASP A 8 -13.78 -6.53 12.21
N ALA A 9 -12.57 -6.02 11.98
CA ALA A 9 -11.39 -6.82 11.69
C ALA A 9 -10.71 -7.45 12.93
N ALA A 10 -11.43 -7.60 14.06
CA ALA A 10 -10.89 -8.14 15.30
C ALA A 10 -10.18 -9.50 15.11
N SER A 11 -10.65 -10.33 14.18
CA SER A 11 -10.09 -11.66 13.91
C SER A 11 -8.71 -11.67 13.23
N ILE A 12 -8.32 -10.57 12.59
CA ILE A 12 -7.04 -10.44 11.88
C ILE A 12 -6.19 -9.24 12.34
N ARG A 13 -6.69 -8.47 13.31
CA ARG A 13 -6.10 -7.21 13.79
C ARG A 13 -4.62 -7.35 14.10
N ASP A 14 -4.26 -8.27 15.00
CA ASP A 14 -2.88 -8.43 15.46
C ASP A 14 -1.97 -8.91 14.32
N LEU A 15 -2.48 -9.76 13.44
CA LEU A 15 -1.75 -10.24 12.26
C LEU A 15 -1.47 -9.08 11.29
N ALA A 16 -2.47 -8.24 11.02
CA ALA A 16 -2.33 -7.09 10.15
C ALA A 16 -1.35 -6.06 10.71
N VAL A 17 -1.42 -5.79 12.03
CA VAL A 17 -0.50 -4.89 12.72
C VAL A 17 0.94 -5.40 12.63
N GLU A 18 1.17 -6.69 12.92
CA GLU A 18 2.53 -7.24 12.89
C GLU A 18 3.11 -7.24 11.47
N VAL A 19 2.34 -7.67 10.46
CA VAL A 19 2.78 -7.64 9.06
C VAL A 19 3.08 -6.20 8.59
N CYS A 20 2.21 -5.23 8.92
CA CYS A 20 2.45 -3.83 8.55
C CYS A 20 3.68 -3.24 9.25
N LYS A 21 3.90 -3.60 10.52
CA LYS A 21 5.08 -3.21 11.29
C LYS A 21 6.37 -3.73 10.67
N GLU A 22 6.42 -5.02 10.33
CA GLU A 22 7.57 -5.63 9.68
C GLU A 22 7.85 -5.01 8.32
N GLU A 23 6.82 -4.76 7.52
CA GLU A 23 6.95 -4.15 6.19
C GLU A 23 7.08 -2.61 6.26
N LYS A 24 7.07 -2.01 7.46
CA LYS A 24 7.15 -0.56 7.72
C LYS A 24 6.11 0.25 6.94
N VAL A 25 4.87 -0.23 6.93
CA VAL A 25 3.73 0.44 6.28
C VAL A 25 2.80 0.98 7.35
N GLU A 26 2.39 2.24 7.20
CA GLU A 26 1.43 2.87 8.11
C GLU A 26 0.08 2.13 8.08
N ILE A 27 -0.41 1.74 9.25
CA ILE A 27 -1.72 1.13 9.45
C ILE A 27 -2.60 2.02 10.32
N ILE A 28 -3.83 2.25 9.88
CA ILE A 28 -4.86 3.05 10.54
C ILE A 28 -5.99 2.11 10.95
N LEU A 29 -6.20 1.96 12.26
CA LEU A 29 -7.23 1.12 12.85
C LEU A 29 -8.43 2.00 13.19
N VAL A 30 -9.51 1.84 12.44
CA VAL A 30 -10.75 2.61 12.67
C VAL A 30 -11.66 1.77 13.54
N LYS A 31 -12.00 2.27 14.74
CA LYS A 31 -12.85 1.56 15.70
C LYS A 31 -13.92 2.48 16.24
N ASN A 32 -15.06 1.93 16.62
CA ASN A 32 -16.05 2.68 17.38
C ASN A 32 -15.67 2.69 18.87
N TYR A 33 -16.28 3.59 19.64
CA TYR A 33 -16.03 3.71 21.10
C TYR A 33 -16.38 2.46 21.92
N SER A 34 -17.17 1.53 21.38
CA SER A 34 -17.51 0.28 22.09
C SER A 34 -16.38 -0.75 22.09
N GLN A 35 -15.37 -0.59 21.23
CA GLN A 35 -14.25 -1.50 21.12
C GLN A 35 -13.05 -1.05 21.97
N ASP A 36 -12.71 -1.86 22.96
CA ASP A 36 -11.54 -1.62 23.81
C ASP A 36 -10.32 -2.42 23.31
N PHE A 37 -9.36 -1.71 22.74
CA PHE A 37 -8.03 -2.23 22.39
C PHE A 37 -7.05 -1.08 22.16
N SER A 38 -5.77 -1.39 22.35
CA SER A 38 -4.62 -0.54 22.04
C SER A 38 -3.61 -1.30 21.18
N THR A 39 -2.79 -0.59 20.41
CA THR A 39 -1.68 -1.16 19.65
C THR A 39 -0.41 -0.36 19.88
N ASN A 40 0.73 -1.04 19.83
CA ASN A 40 2.05 -0.41 19.90
C ASN A 40 2.55 0.05 18.51
N TYR A 41 1.81 -0.26 17.44
CA TYR A 41 2.11 0.15 16.08
C TYR A 41 0.82 0.45 15.31
N GLY A 42 0.79 1.61 14.64
CA GLY A 42 -0.37 2.11 13.91
C GLY A 42 -1.14 3.20 14.65
N THR A 43 -1.98 3.90 13.90
CA THR A 43 -2.82 4.99 14.40
C THR A 43 -4.21 4.45 14.69
N ILE A 44 -4.73 4.67 15.89
CA ILE A 44 -6.12 4.33 16.23
C ILE A 44 -6.98 5.57 16.02
N ILE A 45 -8.05 5.41 15.25
CA ILE A 45 -9.10 6.41 15.09
C ILE A 45 -10.36 5.90 15.77
N ASN A 46 -10.89 6.70 16.70
CA ASN A 46 -12.18 6.45 17.32
C ASN A 46 -13.26 7.21 16.56
N VAL A 47 -14.30 6.50 16.15
CA VAL A 47 -15.50 7.06 15.53
C VAL A 47 -16.72 6.82 16.41
N ASP A 48 -17.80 7.56 16.15
CA ASP A 48 -19.07 7.37 16.83
C ASP A 48 -19.64 5.96 16.64
N VAL A 49 -20.59 5.59 17.51
CA VAL A 49 -21.20 4.24 17.54
C VAL A 49 -22.26 4.06 16.44
N GLU A 50 -22.47 5.07 15.59
CA GLU A 50 -23.39 4.98 14.45
C GLU A 50 -22.93 3.89 13.46
N SER A 51 -23.90 3.22 12.82
CA SER A 51 -23.66 1.98 12.08
C SER A 51 -22.64 2.10 10.95
N ASP A 52 -22.48 3.29 10.38
CA ASP A 52 -21.68 3.53 9.18
C ASP A 52 -20.51 4.49 9.44
N ALA A 53 -20.28 4.91 10.69
CA ALA A 53 -19.29 5.94 11.02
C ALA A 53 -17.86 5.50 10.66
N ALA A 54 -17.53 4.23 10.85
CA ALA A 54 -16.22 3.67 10.51
C ALA A 54 -16.00 3.65 8.99
N ASP A 55 -16.97 3.13 8.24
CA ASP A 55 -16.94 3.06 6.79
C ASP A 55 -16.80 4.45 6.17
N LEU A 56 -17.62 5.40 6.63
CA LEU A 56 -17.59 6.78 6.17
C LEU A 56 -16.25 7.44 6.47
N TYR A 57 -15.69 7.23 7.66
CA TYR A 57 -14.36 7.73 8.00
C TYR A 57 -13.31 7.17 7.03
N ILE A 58 -13.26 5.86 6.83
CA ILE A 58 -12.30 5.21 5.94
C ILE A 58 -12.41 5.84 4.54
N VAL A 59 -13.60 5.83 3.94
CA VAL A 59 -13.82 6.30 2.56
C VAL A 59 -13.41 7.76 2.36
N ASN A 60 -13.71 8.63 3.33
CA ASN A 60 -13.38 10.05 3.26
C ASN A 60 -11.88 10.33 3.36
N HIS A 61 -11.10 9.44 3.98
CA HIS A 61 -9.65 9.60 4.18
C HIS A 61 -8.81 8.76 3.21
N LEU A 62 -9.43 7.94 2.37
CA LEU A 62 -8.73 7.14 1.37
C LEU A 62 -8.09 8.01 0.29
N GLU A 63 -6.83 7.69 -0.02
CA GLU A 63 -6.14 8.14 -1.22
C GLU A 63 -6.00 6.99 -2.24
N LYS A 64 -5.74 7.35 -3.50
CA LYS A 64 -5.49 6.37 -4.56
C LYS A 64 -4.30 5.48 -4.19
N GLY A 65 -4.51 4.17 -4.28
CA GLY A 65 -3.49 3.16 -3.99
C GLY A 65 -3.32 2.84 -2.50
N ASP A 66 -4.15 3.37 -1.60
CA ASP A 66 -4.26 2.84 -0.24
C ASP A 66 -4.90 1.45 -0.25
N LEU A 67 -4.76 0.70 0.85
CA LEU A 67 -5.33 -0.64 1.02
C LEU A 67 -6.37 -0.63 2.14
N VAL A 68 -7.56 -1.15 1.87
CA VAL A 68 -8.60 -1.41 2.88
C VAL A 68 -8.68 -2.89 3.18
N LEU A 69 -8.65 -3.24 4.47
CA LEU A 69 -8.86 -4.59 4.97
C LEU A 69 -10.29 -4.69 5.52
N THR A 70 -11.20 -5.32 4.77
CA THR A 70 -12.62 -5.43 5.14
C THR A 70 -13.30 -6.65 4.53
N ASN A 71 -14.29 -7.20 5.22
CA ASN A 71 -15.25 -8.17 4.65
C ASN A 71 -16.58 -7.50 4.24
N ASP A 72 -16.77 -6.21 4.55
CA ASP A 72 -17.96 -5.49 4.14
C ASP A 72 -17.90 -5.15 2.65
N LYS A 73 -18.94 -5.53 1.93
CA LYS A 73 -19.03 -5.39 0.47
C LYS A 73 -19.37 -3.98 0.04
N GLY A 74 -20.12 -3.24 0.86
CA GLY A 74 -20.40 -1.82 0.67
C GLY A 74 -19.10 -1.03 0.79
N LEU A 75 -18.37 -1.20 1.90
CA LEU A 75 -17.06 -0.58 2.09
C LEU A 75 -16.07 -0.97 0.97
N SER A 76 -16.05 -2.26 0.58
CA SER A 76 -15.23 -2.73 -0.56
C SER A 76 -15.55 -1.96 -1.85
N SER A 77 -16.84 -1.79 -2.16
CA SER A 77 -17.27 -1.07 -3.37
C SER A 77 -16.88 0.41 -3.32
N LEU A 78 -17.08 1.06 -2.17
CA LEU A 78 -16.70 2.47 -1.97
C LEU A 78 -15.18 2.68 -2.05
N ALA A 79 -14.39 1.78 -1.47
CA ALA A 79 -12.94 1.82 -1.56
C ALA A 79 -12.43 1.65 -3.00
N LEU A 80 -13.00 0.72 -3.76
CA LEU A 80 -12.68 0.56 -5.19
C LEU A 80 -13.02 1.82 -6.01
N ALA A 81 -14.13 2.49 -5.71
CA ALA A 81 -14.50 3.75 -6.36
C ALA A 81 -13.49 4.88 -6.07
N ARG A 82 -12.80 4.83 -4.93
CA ARG A 82 -11.68 5.73 -4.57
C ARG A 82 -10.34 5.34 -5.19
N LEU A 83 -10.31 4.31 -6.04
CA LEU A 83 -9.08 3.72 -6.60
C LEU A 83 -8.13 3.19 -5.51
N ALA A 84 -8.68 2.77 -4.37
CA ALA A 84 -7.98 2.03 -3.34
C ALA A 84 -8.04 0.53 -3.65
N TYR A 85 -7.09 -0.21 -3.10
CA TYR A 85 -7.09 -1.66 -3.09
C TYR A 85 -7.92 -2.18 -1.93
N VAL A 86 -8.46 -3.39 -2.08
CA VAL A 86 -9.26 -4.03 -1.05
C VAL A 86 -8.81 -5.48 -0.88
N MET A 87 -8.66 -5.91 0.36
CA MET A 87 -8.38 -7.30 0.71
C MET A 87 -9.33 -7.76 1.81
N ASP A 88 -9.91 -8.95 1.63
CA ASP A 88 -10.77 -9.57 2.62
C ASP A 88 -9.96 -10.18 3.78
N PHE A 89 -10.63 -10.57 4.85
CA PHE A 89 -9.95 -11.19 5.98
C PHE A 89 -9.38 -12.57 5.64
N GLY A 90 -9.75 -13.19 4.52
CA GLY A 90 -9.18 -14.44 4.02
C GLY A 90 -7.84 -14.26 3.30
N GLY A 91 -7.46 -13.03 2.96
CA GLY A 91 -6.28 -12.70 2.14
C GLY A 91 -6.58 -12.55 0.65
N ASN A 92 -7.85 -12.59 0.23
CA ASN A 92 -8.24 -12.45 -1.16
C ASN A 92 -8.32 -10.97 -1.55
N THR A 93 -7.76 -10.62 -2.71
CA THR A 93 -7.91 -9.27 -3.27
C THR A 93 -9.29 -9.11 -3.92
N ILE A 94 -10.01 -8.05 -3.55
CA ILE A 94 -11.29 -7.67 -4.16
C ILE A 94 -11.01 -6.59 -5.23
N ASN A 95 -11.62 -6.72 -6.40
CA ASN A 95 -11.46 -5.82 -7.54
C ASN A 95 -12.75 -5.76 -8.39
N ASN A 96 -12.78 -4.88 -9.40
CA ASN A 96 -13.95 -4.70 -10.27
C ASN A 96 -14.36 -5.95 -11.06
N LEU A 97 -13.49 -6.95 -11.19
CA LEU A 97 -13.81 -8.21 -11.88
C LEU A 97 -14.51 -9.22 -10.98
N ASN A 98 -14.30 -9.14 -9.66
CA ASN A 98 -14.88 -10.10 -8.71
C ASN A 98 -15.92 -9.50 -7.77
N ILE A 99 -15.99 -8.17 -7.63
CA ILE A 99 -16.91 -7.48 -6.72
C ILE A 99 -18.38 -7.87 -6.96
N ASP A 100 -18.80 -8.04 -8.21
CA ASP A 100 -20.19 -8.43 -8.54
C ASP A 100 -20.56 -9.82 -8.02
N SER A 101 -19.61 -10.78 -8.06
CA SER A 101 -19.79 -12.10 -7.49
C SER A 101 -19.90 -12.05 -5.95
N TYR A 102 -19.11 -11.16 -5.33
CA TYR A 102 -19.27 -10.86 -3.91
C TYR A 102 -20.64 -10.23 -3.62
N LEU A 103 -21.12 -9.26 -4.40
CA LEU A 103 -22.45 -8.67 -4.19
C LEU A 103 -23.58 -9.70 -4.38
N ALA A 104 -23.49 -10.54 -5.41
CA ALA A 104 -24.45 -11.62 -5.67
C ALA A 104 -24.51 -12.63 -4.52
N SER A 105 -23.37 -13.04 -3.96
CA SER A 105 -23.36 -13.94 -2.80
C SER A 105 -24.03 -13.33 -1.56
N ARG A 106 -23.98 -12.00 -1.37
CA ARG A 106 -24.72 -11.32 -0.27
C ARG A 106 -26.22 -11.44 -0.47
N HIS A 107 -26.69 -11.21 -1.71
CA HIS A 107 -28.10 -11.38 -2.03
C HIS A 107 -28.56 -12.81 -1.78
N MET A 108 -27.76 -13.80 -2.21
CA MET A 108 -28.07 -15.21 -1.97
C MET A 108 -28.12 -15.54 -0.48
N SER A 109 -27.17 -15.07 0.33
CA SER A 109 -27.23 -15.29 1.78
C SER A 109 -28.46 -14.65 2.44
N ARG A 110 -28.95 -13.51 1.92
CA ARG A 110 -30.20 -12.90 2.41
C ARG A 110 -31.41 -13.79 2.10
N LEU A 111 -31.51 -14.28 0.86
CA LEU A 111 -32.59 -15.19 0.45
C LEU A 111 -32.57 -16.49 1.28
N MET A 112 -31.38 -17.04 1.56
CA MET A 112 -31.24 -18.23 2.40
C MET A 112 -31.76 -17.99 3.83
N ARG A 113 -31.46 -16.82 4.43
CA ARG A 113 -31.98 -16.47 5.76
C ARG A 113 -33.50 -16.27 5.77
N GLU A 114 -34.06 -15.69 4.72
CA GLU A 114 -35.52 -15.57 4.54
C GLU A 114 -36.20 -16.94 4.47
N GLN A 115 -35.49 -17.95 4.00
CA GLN A 115 -35.91 -19.36 4.00
C GLN A 115 -35.56 -20.10 5.31
N GLY A 116 -35.10 -19.40 6.35
CA GLY A 116 -34.72 -19.97 7.64
C GLY A 116 -33.37 -20.71 7.65
N ILE A 117 -32.58 -20.62 6.56
CA ILE A 117 -31.26 -21.25 6.44
C ILE A 117 -30.20 -20.25 6.89
N PHE A 118 -29.65 -20.48 8.08
CA PHE A 118 -28.58 -19.67 8.66
C PHE A 118 -27.23 -20.37 8.51
N THR A 119 -26.24 -19.65 7.97
CA THR A 119 -24.85 -20.10 7.98
C THR A 119 -24.24 -19.82 9.35
N HIS A 120 -23.74 -20.85 10.04
CA HIS A 120 -22.95 -20.65 11.25
C HIS A 120 -21.60 -20.01 10.93
N PHE A 121 -21.24 -18.97 11.67
CA PHE A 121 -19.90 -18.40 11.63
C PHE A 121 -18.90 -19.44 12.14
N LYS A 122 -18.06 -19.96 11.24
CA LYS A 122 -16.97 -20.86 11.61
C LYS A 122 -15.87 -20.06 12.28
N LYS A 123 -15.34 -20.58 13.39
CA LYS A 123 -14.13 -20.03 14.01
C LYS A 123 -12.99 -20.08 12.99
N ARG A 124 -12.26 -18.97 12.87
CA ARG A 124 -11.10 -18.85 11.97
C ARG A 124 -10.06 -19.93 12.26
N LYS A 125 -9.55 -20.57 11.20
CA LYS A 125 -8.55 -21.65 11.27
C LYS A 125 -7.13 -21.08 11.16
N LYS A 126 -6.15 -21.84 11.69
CA LYS A 126 -4.72 -21.49 11.56
C LYS A 126 -4.26 -21.35 10.10
N SER A 127 -4.79 -22.17 9.19
CA SER A 127 -4.48 -22.07 7.76
C SER A 127 -4.94 -20.75 7.15
N GLU A 128 -6.04 -20.17 7.62
CA GLU A 128 -6.56 -18.89 7.14
C GLU A 128 -5.70 -17.73 7.65
N ASN A 129 -5.15 -17.82 8.86
CA ASN A 129 -4.18 -16.83 9.37
C ASN A 129 -2.93 -16.81 8.48
N ILE A 130 -2.35 -17.99 8.22
CA ILE A 130 -1.15 -18.12 7.39
C ILE A 130 -1.40 -17.57 5.97
N ASN A 131 -2.56 -17.89 5.39
CA ASN A 131 -2.92 -17.38 4.06
C ASN A 131 -3.01 -15.85 4.06
N PHE A 132 -3.76 -15.28 5.02
CA PHE A 132 -3.90 -13.84 5.15
C PHE A 132 -2.56 -13.12 5.32
N GLU A 133 -1.71 -13.59 6.24
CA GLU A 133 -0.38 -13.00 6.47
C GLU A 133 0.49 -13.05 5.21
N SER A 134 0.49 -14.19 4.52
CA SER A 134 1.29 -14.38 3.30
C SER A 134 0.81 -13.46 2.18
N SER A 135 -0.52 -13.41 1.95
CA SER A 135 -1.12 -12.56 0.93
C SER A 135 -0.95 -11.08 1.22
N LEU A 136 -1.15 -10.64 2.48
CA LEU A 136 -0.93 -9.25 2.88
C LEU A 136 0.53 -8.85 2.68
N ARG A 137 1.47 -9.68 3.11
CA ARG A 137 2.90 -9.42 2.96
C ARG A 137 3.30 -9.32 1.48
N GLU A 138 2.89 -10.28 0.66
CA GLU A 138 3.17 -10.26 -0.77
C GLU A 138 2.57 -9.00 -1.42
N PHE A 139 1.33 -8.67 -1.08
CA PHE A 139 0.66 -7.49 -1.58
C PHE A 139 1.40 -6.22 -1.19
N LEU A 140 1.76 -6.06 0.09
CA LEU A 140 2.48 -4.88 0.57
C LEU A 140 3.84 -4.77 -0.11
N ARG A 141 4.59 -5.86 -0.24
CA ARG A 141 5.90 -5.84 -0.93
C ARG A 141 5.76 -5.46 -2.40
N ARG A 142 4.78 -6.03 -3.11
CA ARG A 142 4.54 -5.74 -4.52
C ARG A 142 4.14 -4.29 -4.76
N ASN A 143 3.34 -3.71 -3.87
CA ASN A 143 2.83 -2.35 -4.02
C ASN A 143 3.57 -1.32 -3.17
N LYS A 144 4.65 -1.73 -2.47
CA LYS A 144 5.46 -0.82 -1.68
C LYS A 144 6.05 0.21 -2.63
N LYS A 145 5.75 1.48 -2.38
CA LYS A 145 6.39 2.61 -3.05
C LYS A 145 7.88 2.54 -2.70
N MET A 146 8.66 1.93 -3.59
CA MET A 146 10.09 1.76 -3.39
C MET A 146 10.79 2.99 -3.95
N LEU A 147 11.40 3.76 -3.05
CA LEU A 147 12.38 4.76 -3.44
C LEU A 147 13.52 4.02 -4.14
N LYS A 148 13.93 4.51 -5.31
CA LYS A 148 15.08 4.01 -6.05
C LYS A 148 16.11 5.11 -6.20
N LEU A 149 17.39 4.81 -6.06
CA LEU A 149 18.49 5.72 -6.30
C LEU A 149 19.29 5.20 -7.49
N LEU A 150 19.22 5.92 -8.61
CA LEU A 150 19.98 5.60 -9.81
C LEU A 150 21.34 6.28 -9.74
N VAL A 151 22.38 5.47 -9.89
CA VAL A 151 23.78 5.89 -9.81
C VAL A 151 24.58 5.35 -10.99
N SER A 152 25.82 5.79 -11.12
CA SER A 152 26.82 5.18 -11.99
C SER A 152 28.14 5.07 -11.24
N SER A 153 28.87 3.99 -11.51
CA SER A 153 30.26 3.81 -11.04
C SER A 153 31.23 4.88 -11.57
N HIS A 154 30.86 5.62 -12.62
CA HIS A 154 31.66 6.69 -13.24
C HIS A 154 31.16 8.11 -12.89
N CYS A 155 30.17 8.21 -11.99
CA CYS A 155 29.56 9.47 -11.61
C CYS A 155 30.23 10.05 -10.35
N PRO A 156 30.85 11.24 -10.42
CA PRO A 156 31.55 11.84 -9.28
C PRO A 156 30.59 12.31 -8.17
N ASP A 157 29.34 12.62 -8.52
CA ASP A 157 28.31 13.12 -7.59
C ASP A 157 27.53 11.99 -6.89
N CYS A 158 27.75 10.73 -7.32
CA CYS A 158 27.02 9.58 -6.80
C CYS A 158 27.52 9.06 -5.43
N PRO A 159 28.83 9.04 -5.12
CA PRO A 159 29.31 8.67 -3.78
C PRO A 159 28.73 9.52 -2.64
N PRO A 160 28.64 10.86 -2.74
CA PRO A 160 27.95 11.68 -1.74
C PRO A 160 26.48 11.27 -1.50
N ALA A 161 25.73 10.96 -2.57
CA ALA A 161 24.33 10.53 -2.46
C ALA A 161 24.20 9.16 -1.79
N LEU A 162 25.07 8.21 -2.13
CA LEU A 162 25.11 6.89 -1.49
C LEU A 162 25.43 7.00 0.01
N LYS A 163 26.42 7.81 0.36
CA LYS A 163 26.77 8.06 1.76
C LYS A 163 25.62 8.70 2.53
N TYR A 164 24.94 9.68 1.94
CA TYR A 164 23.77 10.32 2.56
C TYR A 164 22.65 9.31 2.86
N VAL A 165 22.37 8.40 1.92
CA VAL A 165 21.41 7.30 2.11
C VAL A 165 21.80 6.40 3.28
N GLU A 166 23.08 6.02 3.35
CA GLU A 166 23.62 5.16 4.41
C GLU A 166 23.55 5.84 5.78
N ASP A 167 24.07 7.06 5.88
CA ASP A 167 24.13 7.85 7.12
C ASP A 167 22.73 8.09 7.71
N ASN A 168 21.72 8.33 6.84
CA ASN A 168 20.33 8.57 7.25
C ASN A 168 19.46 7.31 7.27
N LYS A 169 20.03 6.13 7.01
CA LYS A 169 19.31 4.83 6.97
C LYS A 169 18.07 4.85 6.07
N ILE A 170 18.17 5.53 4.93
CA ILE A 170 17.08 5.67 3.97
C ILE A 170 16.88 4.32 3.26
N ASN A 171 15.66 3.79 3.31
CA ASN A 171 15.34 2.54 2.63
C ASN A 171 15.13 2.78 1.13
N VAL A 172 16.17 2.54 0.34
CA VAL A 172 16.20 2.77 -1.11
C VAL A 172 16.79 1.57 -1.84
N GLU A 173 16.23 1.24 -3.01
CA GLU A 173 16.86 0.31 -3.94
C GLU A 173 17.90 1.06 -4.77
N ILE A 174 19.17 0.65 -4.68
CA ILE A 174 20.26 1.25 -5.45
C ILE A 174 20.36 0.55 -6.81
N ILE A 175 20.28 1.33 -7.89
CA ILE A 175 20.36 0.82 -9.27
C ILE A 175 21.54 1.50 -9.97
N ASP A 176 22.61 0.75 -10.22
CA ASP A 176 23.73 1.23 -11.05
C ASP A 176 23.36 1.10 -12.55
N ILE A 177 23.18 2.23 -13.23
CA ILE A 177 22.83 2.26 -14.66
C ILE A 177 23.98 1.77 -15.56
N THR A 178 25.21 1.75 -15.05
CA THR A 178 26.39 1.23 -15.77
C THR A 178 26.62 -0.26 -15.59
N SER A 179 25.94 -0.90 -14.64
CA SER A 179 26.11 -2.34 -14.36
C SER A 179 25.42 -3.26 -15.37
N SER A 180 24.38 -2.80 -16.07
CA SER A 180 23.71 -3.61 -17.11
C SER A 180 22.91 -2.77 -18.11
N ILE A 181 22.77 -3.29 -19.34
CA ILE A 181 21.90 -2.68 -20.37
C ILE A 181 20.45 -2.58 -19.90
N LYS A 182 19.99 -3.53 -19.08
CA LYS A 182 18.63 -3.50 -18.50
C LYS A 182 18.43 -2.26 -17.63
N ASN A 183 19.39 -1.94 -16.76
CA ASN A 183 19.32 -0.77 -15.87
C ASN A 183 19.42 0.53 -16.67
N LEU A 184 20.29 0.58 -17.68
CA LEU A 184 20.38 1.73 -18.56
C LEU A 184 19.06 1.98 -19.31
N LYS A 185 18.47 0.93 -19.90
CA LYS A 185 17.16 1.03 -20.56
C LYS A 185 16.05 1.49 -19.61
N TYR A 186 16.05 0.98 -18.38
CA TYR A 186 15.12 1.40 -17.33
C TYR A 186 15.25 2.90 -17.03
N TYR A 187 16.47 3.42 -16.93
CA TYR A 187 16.68 4.87 -16.75
C TYR A 187 16.21 5.69 -17.96
N LEU A 188 16.60 5.27 -19.17
CA LEU A 188 16.24 5.97 -20.41
C LEU A 188 14.74 6.01 -20.66
N SER A 189 13.98 4.97 -20.24
CA SER A 189 12.51 4.99 -20.38
C SER A 189 11.84 6.14 -19.63
N PHE A 190 12.47 6.65 -18.56
CA PHE A 190 12.00 7.88 -17.89
C PHE A 190 12.65 9.13 -18.49
N ARG A 191 13.96 9.13 -18.65
CA ARG A 191 14.74 10.32 -19.03
C ARG A 191 14.36 10.91 -20.38
N ASP A 192 14.12 10.07 -21.37
CA ASP A 192 14.04 10.54 -22.76
C ASP A 192 12.70 11.23 -23.04
N ASN A 193 11.62 10.76 -22.41
CA ASN A 193 10.24 11.22 -22.68
C ASN A 193 9.60 12.05 -21.56
N ASN A 194 10.28 12.28 -20.42
CA ASN A 194 9.70 13.02 -19.30
C ASN A 194 10.20 14.48 -19.25
N PRO A 195 9.29 15.48 -19.19
CA PRO A 195 9.64 16.90 -19.15
C PRO A 195 10.56 17.31 -18.00
N TYR A 196 10.56 16.57 -16.89
CA TYR A 196 11.47 16.77 -15.76
C TYR A 196 12.94 16.83 -16.20
N PHE A 197 13.32 16.05 -17.22
CA PHE A 197 14.70 15.96 -17.70
C PHE A 197 15.04 16.96 -18.80
N ASP A 198 14.11 17.77 -19.29
CA ASP A 198 14.37 18.62 -20.46
C ASP A 198 15.46 19.65 -20.20
N LYS A 199 15.44 20.30 -19.02
CA LYS A 199 16.51 21.21 -18.61
C LYS A 199 17.83 20.48 -18.40
N ILE A 200 17.81 19.34 -17.73
CA ILE A 200 19.01 18.51 -17.48
C ILE A 200 19.67 18.10 -18.81
N LYS A 201 18.89 17.63 -19.78
CA LYS A 201 19.36 17.27 -21.12
C LYS A 201 19.90 18.49 -21.87
N LYS A 202 19.21 19.64 -21.79
CA LYS A 202 19.65 20.89 -22.42
C LYS A 202 21.00 21.38 -21.87
N ASP A 203 21.24 21.18 -20.58
CA ASP A 203 22.50 21.51 -19.92
C ASP A 203 23.62 20.48 -20.20
N GLY A 204 23.38 19.49 -21.06
CA GLY A 204 24.33 18.43 -21.40
C GLY A 204 24.60 17.44 -20.28
N LYS A 205 23.77 17.43 -19.23
CA LYS A 205 23.95 16.56 -18.07
C LYS A 205 23.27 15.20 -18.29
N VAL A 206 23.83 14.17 -17.64
CA VAL A 206 23.22 12.84 -17.62
C VAL A 206 21.93 12.89 -16.83
N GLY A 207 21.96 13.44 -15.61
CA GLY A 207 20.80 13.50 -14.71
C GLY A 207 20.81 12.42 -13.62
N ILE A 208 22.00 12.11 -13.10
CA ILE A 208 22.25 11.23 -11.94
C ILE A 208 23.24 11.94 -10.99
N PRO A 209 23.30 11.60 -9.69
CA PRO A 209 22.41 10.67 -8.96
C PRO A 209 20.96 11.15 -8.97
N LEU A 210 20.03 10.20 -9.09
CA LEU A 210 18.60 10.49 -9.21
C LEU A 210 17.77 9.59 -8.31
N PHE A 211 16.94 10.21 -7.47
CA PHE A 211 15.91 9.53 -6.71
C PHE A 211 14.63 9.41 -7.54
N ILE A 212 14.07 8.20 -7.58
CA ILE A 212 12.77 7.91 -8.18
C ILE A 212 11.84 7.39 -7.09
N GLU A 213 10.67 8.01 -6.98
CA GLU A 213 9.56 7.53 -6.16
C GLU A 213 8.40 7.07 -7.04
N ASP A 214 7.51 6.27 -6.45
CA ASP A 214 6.22 5.91 -7.05
C ASP A 214 6.38 5.34 -8.47
N GLU A 215 7.39 4.49 -8.68
CA GLU A 215 7.70 3.85 -9.97
C GLU A 215 7.93 4.82 -11.15
N GLY A 216 8.42 6.04 -10.88
CA GLY A 216 8.69 7.03 -11.93
C GLY A 216 7.62 8.11 -12.05
N ASN A 217 6.72 8.25 -11.07
CA ASN A 217 5.81 9.39 -11.00
C ASN A 217 6.47 10.64 -10.42
N LYS A 218 7.52 10.48 -9.61
CA LYS A 218 8.28 11.60 -9.03
C LYS A 218 9.78 11.35 -9.12
N PHE A 219 10.50 12.44 -9.37
CA PHE A 219 11.94 12.46 -9.58
C PHE A 219 12.55 13.57 -8.73
N TYR A 220 13.71 13.30 -8.15
CA TYR A 220 14.48 14.30 -7.40
C TYR A 220 15.97 14.11 -7.70
N THR A 221 16.66 15.20 -8.02
CA THR A 221 18.12 15.24 -7.94
C THR A 221 18.57 15.09 -6.49
N PHE A 222 19.86 14.82 -6.28
CA PHE A 222 20.38 14.70 -4.91
C PHE A 222 20.18 15.96 -4.06
N GLU A 223 20.29 17.16 -4.64
CA GLU A 223 20.04 18.40 -3.93
C GLU A 223 18.55 18.54 -3.56
N GLU A 224 17.64 18.35 -4.52
CA GLU A 224 16.19 18.42 -4.26
C GLU A 224 15.72 17.38 -3.24
N PHE A 225 16.35 16.20 -3.20
CA PHE A 225 16.01 15.17 -2.23
C PHE A 225 16.43 15.53 -0.81
N LYS A 226 17.54 16.25 -0.62
CA LYS A 226 17.99 16.70 0.71
C LYS A 226 17.12 17.80 1.30
N GLU A 227 16.47 18.59 0.43
CA GLU A 227 15.61 19.71 0.82
C GLU A 227 14.16 19.28 1.14
N LYS A 228 13.81 18.04 0.82
CA LYS A 228 12.50 17.42 1.04
C LYS A 228 12.31 16.99 2.49
#